data_AF-A0A4Y8KQD0-F1
#
_entry.id   AF-A0A4Y8KQD0-F1
#
_cell.length_a   1.000
_cell.length_b   1.000
_cell.length_c   1.000
_cell.angle_alpha   90.00
_cell.angle_beta   90.00
_cell.angle_gamma   90.00
#
_symmetry.space_group_name_H-M   'P 1'
#
loop_
_entity.id
_entity.type
_entity.pdbx_description
1 polymer ?
#
loop_
_entity_poly.entity_id
_entity_poly.type
_entity_poly.pdbx_seq_one_letter_code
_entity_poly.pdbx_strand_id
1 'polypeptide(L)'
;MNVIQQFEPRMHADSVPGFRRLIAQARVSDPILLNPRAMTRMVEQINWMLRRVGADGIRLTKAGHLPPSVVIEATTELDWGWPVTVNRESHISPLREMRLHMRDVGLLRISKGTLLRTAKGRALTDSPRALWWHLARTVHKSRVPEVRDATRLLLLFVATRSLDQSAEYLVAVARGLETIGWAEPGGDGVSTAKVHGLLMEKWRLLNRLGVFEPTEDWYGNSWTPSVGGAAFARAALQTEASAAS
;
A
#
# COMPACT_ATOMS: atom_id res chain seq x y z
N MET A 1 6.39 5.33 19.33
CA MET A 1 5.32 4.33 19.47
C MET A 1 5.28 3.49 18.20
N ASN A 2 5.37 2.17 18.31
CA ASN A 2 5.15 1.28 17.16
C ASN A 2 3.64 1.26 16.88
N VAL A 3 3.26 1.36 15.61
CA VAL A 3 1.86 1.44 15.16
C VAL A 3 1.01 0.30 15.73
N ILE A 4 1.63 -0.87 15.93
CA ILE A 4 0.98 -2.10 16.38
C ILE A 4 0.62 -2.07 17.88
N GLN A 5 1.29 -1.23 18.69
CA GLN A 5 0.99 -1.08 20.12
C GLN A 5 -0.43 -0.53 20.37
N GLN A 6 -1.07 0.06 19.35
CA GLN A 6 -2.44 0.55 19.43
C GLN A 6 -3.50 -0.56 19.42
N PHE A 7 -3.14 -1.78 19.03
CA PHE A 7 -4.08 -2.90 18.98
C PHE A 7 -4.27 -3.57 20.33
N GLU A 8 -3.18 -3.80 21.08
CA GLU A 8 -3.23 -4.56 22.32
C GLU A 8 -4.27 -4.04 23.34
N PRO A 9 -4.43 -2.72 23.57
CA PRO A 9 -5.45 -2.21 24.49
C PRO A 9 -6.91 -2.43 24.04
N ARG A 10 -7.11 -2.70 22.75
CA ARG A 10 -8.42 -2.97 22.14
C ARG A 10 -8.69 -4.47 21.98
N MET A 11 -7.68 -5.30 22.24
CA MET A 11 -7.79 -6.73 22.02
C MET A 11 -8.58 -7.43 23.10
N HIS A 12 -9.33 -8.47 22.73
CA HIS A 12 -9.82 -9.45 23.70
C HIS A 12 -8.63 -10.07 24.45
N ALA A 13 -8.73 -10.18 25.78
CA ALA A 13 -7.63 -10.60 26.65
C ALA A 13 -6.99 -11.93 26.21
N ASP A 14 -7.83 -12.89 25.80
CA ASP A 14 -7.39 -14.23 25.35
C ASP A 14 -6.59 -14.20 24.03
N SER A 15 -6.71 -13.13 23.25
CA SER A 15 -6.00 -12.96 21.97
C SER A 15 -4.60 -12.34 22.13
N VAL A 16 -4.33 -11.68 23.26
CA VAL A 16 -3.07 -10.94 23.50
C VAL A 16 -1.83 -11.84 23.40
N PRO A 17 -1.78 -13.06 23.98
CA PRO A 17 -0.60 -13.93 23.86
C PRO A 17 -0.31 -14.37 22.41
N GLY A 18 -1.36 -14.63 21.63
CA GLY A 18 -1.22 -14.96 20.20
C GLY A 18 -0.68 -13.78 19.40
N PHE A 19 -1.21 -12.59 19.66
CA PHE A 19 -0.77 -11.36 19.02
C PHE A 19 0.70 -11.01 19.33
N ARG A 20 1.13 -11.12 20.58
CA ARG A 20 2.55 -10.88 20.96
C ARG A 20 3.49 -11.85 20.24
N ARG A 21 3.10 -13.12 20.09
CA ARG A 21 3.87 -14.10 19.29
C ARG A 21 3.95 -13.68 17.82
N LEU A 22 2.85 -13.21 17.25
CA LEU A 22 2.80 -12.71 15.87
C LEU A 22 3.73 -11.51 15.66
N ILE A 23 3.76 -10.55 16.60
CA ILE A 23 4.69 -9.40 16.56
C ILE A 23 6.15 -9.87 16.61
N ALA A 24 6.46 -10.84 17.47
CA ALA A 24 7.80 -11.39 17.58
C ALA A 24 8.24 -12.07 16.26
N GLN A 25 7.36 -12.85 15.64
CA GLN A 25 7.60 -13.48 14.33
C GLN A 25 7.78 -12.45 13.22
N ALA A 26 7.00 -11.36 13.24
CA ALA A 26 7.09 -10.27 12.29
C ALA A 26 8.40 -9.47 12.41
N ARG A 27 9.14 -9.60 13.52
CA ARG A 27 10.43 -8.93 13.76
C ARG A 27 10.38 -7.43 13.45
N VAL A 28 9.29 -6.77 13.86
CA VAL A 28 9.00 -5.38 13.49
C VAL A 28 10.06 -4.43 14.01
N SER A 29 10.64 -4.71 15.17
CA SER A 29 11.67 -3.86 15.79
C SER A 29 13.07 -4.04 15.20
N ASP A 30 13.27 -5.02 14.31
CA ASP A 30 14.59 -5.31 13.76
C ASP A 30 15.03 -4.24 12.76
N PRO A 31 16.34 -3.95 12.66
CA PRO A 31 16.86 -3.07 11.63
C PRO A 31 16.42 -3.49 10.22
N ILE A 32 15.98 -2.51 9.42
CA ILE A 32 15.62 -2.75 8.02
C ILE A 32 16.90 -2.81 7.18
N LEU A 33 17.37 -4.03 6.92
CA LEU A 33 18.53 -4.33 6.09
C LEU A 33 18.10 -4.63 4.64
N LEU A 34 17.60 -3.63 3.93
CA LEU A 34 17.25 -3.73 2.52
C LEU A 34 18.20 -2.86 1.67
N ASN A 35 18.82 -3.46 0.66
CA ASN A 35 19.75 -2.75 -0.24
C ASN A 35 19.02 -1.59 -0.96
N PRO A 36 19.62 -0.39 -1.07
CA PRO A 36 19.08 0.73 -1.84
C PRO A 36 18.59 0.38 -3.25
N ARG A 37 19.26 -0.53 -3.98
CA ARG A 37 18.80 -0.98 -5.31
C ARG A 37 17.43 -1.66 -5.26
N ALA A 38 17.17 -2.44 -4.22
CA ALA A 38 15.87 -3.08 -4.03
C ALA A 38 14.80 -2.04 -3.65
N MET A 39 15.13 -1.09 -2.77
CA MET A 39 14.23 0.03 -2.45
C MET A 39 13.84 0.84 -3.70
N THR A 40 14.80 1.11 -4.59
CA THR A 40 14.54 1.83 -5.85
C THR A 40 13.56 1.07 -6.74
N ARG A 41 13.76 -0.25 -6.93
CA ARG A 41 12.85 -1.10 -7.73
C ARG A 41 11.42 -1.08 -7.17
N MET A 42 11.28 -1.17 -5.85
CA MET A 42 9.98 -1.14 -5.18
C MET A 42 9.20 0.17 -5.36
N VAL A 43 9.85 1.29 -5.71
CA VAL A 43 9.19 2.60 -5.87
C VAL A 43 9.22 3.10 -7.30
N GLU A 44 9.60 2.25 -8.26
CA GLU A 44 9.85 2.63 -9.64
C GLU A 44 8.63 3.28 -10.30
N GLN A 45 7.45 2.68 -10.17
CA GLN A 45 6.20 3.18 -10.75
C GLN A 45 5.79 4.54 -10.14
N ILE A 46 5.98 4.71 -8.83
CA ILE A 46 5.71 5.98 -8.13
C ILE A 46 6.70 7.06 -8.61
N ASN A 47 7.97 6.69 -8.75
CA ASN A 47 9.02 7.59 -9.18
C ASN A 47 8.86 8.01 -10.65
N TRP A 48 8.45 7.07 -11.51
CA TRP A 48 8.06 7.32 -12.89
C TRP A 48 6.97 8.39 -12.96
N MET A 49 5.88 8.25 -12.20
CA MET A 49 4.80 9.24 -12.17
C MET A 49 5.29 10.61 -11.68
N LEU A 50 6.14 10.66 -10.65
CA LEU A 50 6.72 11.92 -10.17
C LEU A 50 7.55 12.62 -11.25
N ARG A 51 8.44 11.89 -11.92
CA ARG A 51 9.24 12.41 -13.04
C ARG A 51 8.36 12.87 -14.18
N ARG A 52 7.35 12.07 -14.51
CA ARG A 52 6.43 12.34 -15.61
C ARG A 52 5.57 13.60 -15.39
N VAL A 53 5.17 13.84 -14.15
CA VAL A 53 4.50 15.10 -13.76
C VAL A 53 5.45 16.29 -13.91
N GLY A 54 6.75 16.11 -13.64
CA GLY A 54 7.76 17.11 -14.00
C GLY A 54 7.55 18.48 -13.34
N ALA A 55 8.10 19.52 -13.95
CA ALA A 55 7.89 20.91 -13.53
C ALA A 55 6.56 21.48 -14.09
N ASP A 56 6.23 21.11 -15.32
CA ASP A 56 5.07 21.64 -16.06
C ASP A 56 3.73 21.08 -15.58
N GLY A 57 3.75 19.93 -14.90
CA GLY A 57 2.55 19.23 -14.50
C GLY A 57 1.90 18.45 -15.63
N ILE A 58 0.74 17.87 -15.33
CA ILE A 58 -0.10 17.17 -16.31
C ILE A 58 -1.48 17.78 -16.28
N ARG A 59 -1.91 18.38 -17.39
CA ARG A 59 -3.30 18.84 -17.53
C ARG A 59 -4.22 17.63 -17.54
N LEU A 60 -5.11 17.55 -16.56
CA LEU A 60 -6.10 16.48 -16.49
C LEU A 60 -7.23 16.75 -17.48
N THR A 61 -7.92 15.68 -17.87
CA THR A 61 -9.17 15.77 -18.63
C THR A 61 -10.24 16.50 -17.81
N LYS A 62 -11.36 16.89 -18.44
CA LYS A 62 -12.50 17.51 -17.74
C LYS A 62 -13.04 16.64 -16.60
N ALA A 63 -12.95 15.32 -16.73
CA ALA A 63 -13.35 14.35 -15.72
C ALA A 63 -12.29 14.12 -14.61
N GLY A 64 -11.16 14.83 -14.63
CA GLY A 64 -10.10 14.68 -13.64
C GLY A 64 -9.20 13.46 -13.84
N HIS A 65 -9.22 12.87 -15.04
CA HIS A 65 -8.37 11.75 -15.42
C HIS A 65 -7.06 12.19 -16.05
N LEU A 66 -6.06 11.31 -16.02
CA LEU A 66 -4.87 11.45 -16.87
C LEU A 66 -5.29 11.51 -18.36
N PRO A 67 -4.66 12.37 -19.17
CA PRO A 67 -4.94 12.40 -20.60
C PRO A 67 -4.47 11.10 -21.28
N PRO A 68 -5.11 10.69 -22.39
CA PRO A 68 -4.81 9.42 -23.05
C PRO A 68 -3.34 9.20 -23.40
N SER A 69 -2.63 10.25 -23.82
CA SER A 69 -1.20 10.18 -24.13
C SER A 69 -0.36 9.74 -22.93
N VAL A 70 -0.65 10.26 -21.74
CA VAL A 70 0.04 9.87 -20.49
C VAL A 70 -0.33 8.45 -20.07
N VAL A 71 -1.58 8.03 -20.29
CA VAL A 71 -1.99 6.66 -19.98
C VAL A 71 -1.25 5.67 -20.87
N ILE A 72 -1.16 5.95 -22.17
CA ILE A 72 -0.41 5.13 -23.12
C ILE A 72 1.06 5.03 -22.67
N GLU A 73 1.70 6.16 -22.41
CA GLU A 73 3.09 6.22 -21.94
C GLU A 73 3.31 5.38 -20.67
N ALA A 74 2.42 5.54 -19.67
CA ALA A 74 2.46 4.76 -18.43
C ALA A 74 2.37 3.26 -18.69
N THR A 75 1.49 2.84 -19.61
CA THR A 75 1.29 1.42 -19.95
C THR A 75 2.35 0.83 -20.87
N THR A 76 3.09 1.69 -21.58
CA THR A 76 4.21 1.27 -22.44
C THR A 76 5.50 1.13 -21.63
N GLU A 77 5.73 2.02 -20.66
CA GLU A 77 6.99 2.05 -19.91
C GLU A 77 6.97 1.21 -18.62
N LEU A 78 5.78 0.88 -18.10
CA LEU A 78 5.64 0.15 -16.85
C LEU A 78 4.82 -1.12 -17.04
N ASP A 79 5.20 -2.17 -16.32
CA ASP A 79 4.39 -3.39 -16.23
C ASP A 79 3.27 -3.24 -15.19
N TRP A 80 2.04 -3.33 -15.67
CA TRP A 80 0.83 -3.26 -14.86
C TRP A 80 0.20 -4.63 -14.60
N GLY A 81 0.73 -5.71 -15.17
CA GLY A 81 0.07 -7.02 -15.20
C GLY A 81 -1.33 -6.94 -15.84
N TRP A 82 -1.51 -6.00 -16.77
CA TRP A 82 -2.82 -5.69 -17.36
C TRP A 82 -2.85 -6.25 -18.79
N PRO A 83 -3.74 -7.21 -19.11
CA PRO A 83 -3.64 -7.99 -20.33
C PRO A 83 -4.09 -7.25 -21.60
N VAL A 84 -4.52 -5.99 -21.47
CA VAL A 84 -5.16 -5.23 -22.56
C VAL A 84 -4.55 -3.84 -22.68
N THR A 85 -4.31 -3.39 -23.90
CA THR A 85 -3.93 -2.00 -24.18
C THR A 85 -5.05 -1.05 -23.76
N VAL A 86 -4.72 -0.05 -22.96
CA VAL A 86 -5.66 0.92 -22.42
C VAL A 86 -5.15 2.33 -22.63
N ASN A 87 -6.05 3.24 -22.99
CA ASN A 87 -5.74 4.66 -23.20
C ASN A 87 -6.62 5.58 -22.33
N ARG A 88 -7.43 5.02 -21.43
CA ARG A 88 -8.24 5.75 -20.47
C ARG A 88 -7.87 5.29 -19.08
N GLU A 89 -7.57 6.23 -18.20
CA GLU A 89 -7.22 5.92 -16.82
C GLU A 89 -8.35 5.17 -16.08
N SER A 90 -9.61 5.45 -16.43
CA SER A 90 -10.77 4.72 -15.90
C SER A 90 -10.80 3.23 -16.27
N HIS A 91 -10.03 2.81 -17.27
CA HIS A 91 -9.91 1.42 -17.70
C HIS A 91 -8.69 0.71 -17.07
N ILE A 92 -7.93 1.40 -16.22
CA ILE A 92 -6.76 0.87 -15.51
C ILE A 92 -6.77 1.33 -14.05
N SER A 93 -7.57 0.64 -13.25
CA SER A 93 -7.74 0.94 -11.81
C SER A 93 -6.41 1.06 -11.06
N PRO A 94 -5.39 0.21 -11.26
CA PRO A 94 -4.11 0.33 -10.53
C PRO A 94 -3.41 1.68 -10.74
N LEU A 95 -3.40 2.22 -11.96
CA LEU A 95 -2.82 3.53 -12.25
C LEU A 95 -3.59 4.65 -11.55
N ARG A 96 -4.93 4.58 -11.58
CA ARG A 96 -5.80 5.56 -10.91
C ARG A 96 -5.61 5.54 -9.40
N GLU A 97 -5.68 4.37 -8.79
CA GLU A 97 -5.52 4.16 -7.35
C GLU A 97 -4.14 4.62 -6.88
N MET A 98 -3.08 4.29 -7.61
CA MET A 98 -1.73 4.77 -7.34
C MET A 98 -1.65 6.30 -7.33
N ARG A 99 -2.19 6.96 -8.36
CA ARG A 99 -2.20 8.43 -8.44
C ARG A 99 -3.01 9.07 -7.30
N LEU A 100 -4.16 8.49 -6.95
CA LEU A 100 -4.98 8.96 -5.82
C LEU A 100 -4.22 8.81 -4.51
N HIS A 101 -3.58 7.67 -4.28
CA HIS A 101 -2.75 7.45 -3.09
C HIS A 101 -1.61 8.48 -3.02
N MET A 102 -0.89 8.74 -4.12
CA MET A 102 0.16 9.75 -4.18
C MET A 102 -0.33 11.15 -3.81
N ARG A 103 -1.59 11.49 -4.13
CA ARG A 103 -2.21 12.75 -3.68
C ARG A 103 -2.48 12.72 -2.18
N ASP A 104 -3.06 11.64 -1.67
CA ASP A 104 -3.41 11.49 -0.26
C ASP A 104 -2.20 11.54 0.66
N VAL A 105 -1.05 11.03 0.20
CA VAL A 105 0.22 11.06 0.95
C VAL A 105 1.05 12.32 0.69
N GLY A 106 0.48 13.29 -0.04
CA GLY A 106 1.07 14.62 -0.25
C GLY A 106 2.26 14.65 -1.20
N LEU A 107 2.38 13.69 -2.12
CA LEU A 107 3.37 13.71 -3.21
C LEU A 107 2.86 14.53 -4.41
N LEU A 108 1.56 14.44 -4.67
CA LEU A 108 0.90 15.15 -5.76
C LEU A 108 -0.22 16.06 -5.23
N ARG A 109 -0.56 17.09 -6.01
CA ARG A 109 -1.72 17.95 -5.78
C ARG A 109 -2.39 18.27 -7.11
N ILE A 110 -3.64 18.69 -7.07
CA ILE A 110 -4.34 19.24 -8.24
C ILE A 110 -4.56 20.73 -7.99
N SER A 111 -4.22 21.56 -8.97
CA SER A 111 -4.53 22.99 -8.98
C SER A 111 -5.05 23.37 -10.35
N LYS A 112 -6.23 24.01 -10.40
CA LYS A 112 -6.89 24.46 -11.65
C LYS A 112 -6.94 23.37 -12.74
N GLY A 113 -7.16 22.11 -12.34
CA GLY A 113 -7.24 20.95 -13.24
C GLY A 113 -5.89 20.46 -13.79
N THR A 114 -4.78 20.91 -13.22
CA THR A 114 -3.42 20.41 -13.51
C THR A 114 -2.91 19.62 -12.30
N LEU A 115 -2.45 18.40 -12.56
CA LEU A 115 -1.75 17.56 -11.60
C LEU A 115 -0.30 18.06 -11.48
N LEU A 116 0.14 18.35 -10.26
CA LEU A 116 1.43 18.95 -9.96
C LEU A 116 2.13 18.18 -8.85
N ARG A 117 3.46 18.17 -8.85
CA ARG A 117 4.25 17.74 -7.69
C ARG A 117 4.12 18.75 -6.54
N THR A 118 3.97 18.26 -5.32
CA THR A 118 4.15 19.08 -4.11
C THR A 118 5.65 19.36 -3.89
N ALA A 119 6.00 20.21 -2.92
CA ALA A 119 7.40 20.38 -2.52
C ALA A 119 8.04 19.06 -2.08
N LYS A 120 7.30 18.25 -1.33
CA LYS A 120 7.69 16.90 -0.92
C LYS A 120 7.85 15.96 -2.12
N GLY A 121 6.90 15.97 -3.05
CA GLY A 121 6.98 15.16 -4.27
C GLY A 121 8.21 15.49 -5.11
N ARG A 122 8.57 16.77 -5.23
CA ARG A 122 9.81 17.20 -5.88
C ARG A 122 11.04 16.68 -5.15
N ALA A 123 11.16 16.93 -3.85
CA ALA A 123 12.30 16.51 -3.05
C ALA A 123 12.54 14.99 -3.08
N LEU A 124 11.46 14.19 -3.13
CA LEU A 124 11.55 12.74 -3.11
C LEU A 124 11.77 12.10 -4.50
N THR A 125 11.61 12.86 -5.61
CA THR A 125 11.79 12.34 -6.98
C THR A 125 13.22 11.82 -7.20
N ASP A 126 14.22 12.50 -6.63
CA ASP A 126 15.63 12.15 -6.81
C ASP A 126 16.20 11.40 -5.60
N SER A 127 15.33 10.93 -4.70
CA SER A 127 15.71 10.21 -3.49
C SER A 127 14.85 8.95 -3.29
N PRO A 128 15.04 7.89 -4.11
CA PRO A 128 14.22 6.67 -4.05
C PRO A 128 14.18 6.00 -2.67
N ARG A 129 15.30 6.01 -1.94
CA ARG A 129 15.36 5.53 -0.55
C ARG A 129 14.43 6.32 0.36
N ALA A 130 14.43 7.65 0.25
CA ALA A 130 13.56 8.50 1.05
C ALA A 130 12.09 8.36 0.62
N LEU A 131 11.82 8.18 -0.67
CA LEU A 131 10.50 7.88 -1.21
C LEU A 131 9.95 6.56 -0.65
N TRP A 132 10.77 5.50 -0.63
CA TRP A 132 10.43 4.20 -0.06
C TRP A 132 10.02 4.32 1.41
N TRP A 133 10.81 5.02 2.22
CA TRP A 133 10.48 5.26 3.63
C TRP A 133 9.22 6.12 3.81
N HIS A 134 9.02 7.12 2.97
CA HIS A 134 7.80 7.93 2.98
C HIS A 134 6.58 7.05 2.72
N LEU A 135 6.61 6.24 1.66
CA LEU A 135 5.52 5.32 1.31
C LEU A 135 5.24 4.31 2.42
N ALA A 136 6.27 3.68 2.99
CA ALA A 136 6.11 2.74 4.10
C ALA A 136 5.37 3.38 5.28
N ARG A 137 5.77 4.59 5.68
CA ARG A 137 5.12 5.32 6.79
C ARG A 137 3.68 5.76 6.48
N THR A 138 3.32 5.88 5.21
CA THR A 138 2.01 6.41 4.81
C THR A 138 1.05 5.38 4.23
N VAL A 139 1.51 4.17 3.89
CA VAL A 139 0.71 3.16 3.17
C VAL A 139 -0.55 2.78 3.94
N HIS A 140 -0.49 2.75 5.27
CA HIS A 140 -1.62 2.41 6.14
C HIS A 140 -2.54 3.60 6.45
N LYS A 141 -2.25 4.81 5.97
CA LYS A 141 -3.13 5.96 6.19
C LYS A 141 -4.47 5.75 5.49
N SER A 142 -5.54 6.00 6.23
CA SER A 142 -6.91 6.06 5.75
C SER A 142 -7.72 6.96 6.69
N ARG A 143 -8.74 7.64 6.13
CA ARG A 143 -9.77 8.34 6.92
C ARG A 143 -10.77 7.36 7.53
N VAL A 144 -10.85 6.14 6.99
CA VAL A 144 -11.69 5.05 7.51
C VAL A 144 -10.84 4.23 8.49
N PRO A 145 -11.15 4.27 9.80
CA PRO A 145 -10.33 3.58 10.81
C PRO A 145 -10.22 2.07 10.58
N GLU A 146 -11.30 1.45 10.09
CA GLU A 146 -11.31 0.01 9.79
C GLU A 146 -10.35 -0.35 8.65
N VAL A 147 -10.30 0.44 7.57
CA VAL A 147 -9.31 0.25 6.48
C VAL A 147 -7.89 0.42 7.01
N ARG A 148 -7.65 1.41 7.88
CA ARG A 148 -6.34 1.62 8.50
C ARG A 148 -5.90 0.42 9.32
N ASP A 149 -6.79 -0.10 10.16
CA ASP A 149 -6.50 -1.26 11.02
C ASP A 149 -6.32 -2.54 10.19
N ALA A 150 -7.19 -2.77 9.21
CA ALA A 150 -7.07 -3.89 8.27
C ALA A 150 -5.74 -3.84 7.50
N THR A 151 -5.31 -2.65 7.06
CA THR A 151 -4.03 -2.50 6.35
C THR A 151 -2.85 -2.79 7.27
N ARG A 152 -2.90 -2.36 8.53
CA ARG A 152 -1.86 -2.64 9.53
C ARG A 152 -1.77 -4.14 9.85
N LEU A 153 -2.90 -4.83 9.97
CA LEU A 153 -2.96 -6.28 10.14
C LEU A 153 -2.42 -7.01 8.91
N LEU A 154 -2.80 -6.60 7.70
CA LEU A 154 -2.23 -7.13 6.45
C LEU A 154 -0.69 -7.02 6.45
N LEU A 155 -0.16 -5.83 6.77
CA LEU A 155 1.29 -5.62 6.85
C LEU A 155 1.94 -6.49 7.93
N LEU A 156 1.28 -6.71 9.06
CA LEU A 156 1.79 -7.60 10.11
C LEU A 156 1.96 -9.04 9.58
N PHE A 157 0.95 -9.57 8.88
CA PHE A 157 1.04 -10.89 8.26
C PHE A 157 2.09 -10.94 7.13
N VAL A 158 2.17 -9.91 6.28
CA VAL A 158 3.20 -9.81 5.24
C VAL A 158 4.62 -9.83 5.84
N ALA A 159 4.82 -9.16 6.98
CA ALA A 159 6.11 -9.13 7.67
C ALA A 159 6.53 -10.51 8.21
N THR A 160 5.58 -11.38 8.54
CA THR A 160 5.86 -12.73 9.05
C THR A 160 6.31 -13.70 7.95
N ARG A 161 5.92 -13.42 6.69
CA ARG A 161 6.15 -14.29 5.52
C ARG A 161 5.64 -15.73 5.71
N SER A 162 4.58 -15.92 6.50
CA SER A 162 4.04 -17.27 6.79
C SER A 162 2.85 -17.67 5.92
N LEU A 163 2.35 -16.76 5.07
CA LEU A 163 1.17 -16.98 4.20
C LEU A 163 1.55 -16.68 2.76
N ASP A 164 1.02 -17.46 1.83
CA ASP A 164 1.29 -17.32 0.38
C ASP A 164 0.03 -17.27 -0.49
N GLN A 165 -1.17 -17.46 0.08
CA GLN A 165 -2.45 -17.35 -0.63
C GLN A 165 -3.28 -16.15 -0.14
N SER A 166 -4.01 -15.49 -1.05
CA SER A 166 -4.86 -14.33 -0.70
C SER A 166 -5.94 -14.70 0.29
N ALA A 167 -6.56 -15.87 0.11
CA ALA A 167 -7.62 -16.36 0.98
C ALA A 167 -7.14 -16.47 2.44
N GLU A 168 -5.90 -16.91 2.66
CA GLU A 168 -5.31 -17.01 4.01
C GLU A 168 -5.14 -15.64 4.65
N TYR A 169 -4.64 -14.65 3.89
CA TYR A 169 -4.55 -13.27 4.37
C TYR A 169 -5.92 -12.70 4.71
N LEU A 170 -6.95 -12.94 3.90
CA LEU A 170 -8.30 -12.45 4.16
C LEU A 170 -8.86 -13.05 5.46
N VAL A 171 -8.68 -14.35 5.69
CA VAL A 171 -9.09 -15.02 6.92
C VAL A 171 -8.30 -14.50 8.13
N ALA A 172 -6.99 -14.33 7.99
CA ALA A 172 -6.13 -13.86 9.06
C ALA A 172 -6.44 -12.41 9.47
N VAL A 173 -6.69 -11.53 8.50
CA VAL A 173 -7.08 -10.13 8.75
C VAL A 173 -8.50 -10.06 9.31
N ALA A 174 -9.46 -10.85 8.82
CA ALA A 174 -10.82 -10.93 9.38
C ALA A 174 -10.79 -11.24 10.88
N ARG A 175 -10.11 -12.33 11.25
CA ARG A 175 -9.90 -12.71 12.66
C ARG A 175 -9.17 -11.62 13.43
N GLY A 176 -8.12 -11.03 12.84
CA GLY A 176 -7.40 -9.92 13.47
C GLY A 176 -8.31 -8.72 13.77
N LEU A 177 -9.20 -8.36 12.84
CA LEU A 177 -10.16 -7.26 13.01
C LEU A 177 -11.17 -7.57 14.12
N GLU A 178 -11.70 -8.79 14.15
CA GLU A 178 -12.57 -9.26 15.26
C GLU A 178 -11.86 -9.12 16.60
N THR A 179 -10.61 -9.60 16.70
CA THR A 179 -9.87 -9.58 17.96
C THR A 179 -9.66 -8.17 18.52
N ILE A 180 -9.61 -7.14 17.67
CA ILE A 180 -9.43 -5.72 18.07
C ILE A 180 -10.76 -4.93 18.12
N GLY A 181 -11.90 -5.65 18.12
CA GLY A 181 -13.24 -5.13 18.37
C GLY A 181 -14.01 -4.66 17.13
N TRP A 182 -13.59 -5.00 15.91
CA TRP A 182 -14.42 -4.79 14.72
C TRP A 182 -15.42 -5.93 14.56
N ALA A 183 -16.61 -5.62 14.06
CA ALA A 183 -17.67 -6.58 13.77
C ALA A 183 -18.49 -6.12 12.55
N GLU A 184 -19.30 -7.01 12.01
CA GLU A 184 -20.33 -6.66 11.03
C GLU A 184 -21.52 -5.95 11.71
N PRO A 185 -22.33 -5.21 10.95
CA PRO A 185 -23.63 -4.74 11.42
C PRO A 185 -24.49 -5.95 11.85
N GLY A 186 -24.88 -6.00 13.13
CA GLY A 186 -25.61 -7.13 13.71
C GLY A 186 -24.80 -7.94 14.73
N GLY A 187 -23.48 -7.69 14.84
CA GLY A 187 -22.61 -8.34 15.82
C GLY A 187 -21.96 -9.63 15.33
N ASP A 188 -22.19 -10.01 14.07
CA ASP A 188 -21.48 -11.11 13.43
C ASP A 188 -19.99 -10.80 13.25
N GLY A 189 -19.18 -11.86 13.15
CA GLY A 189 -17.75 -11.77 12.85
C GLY A 189 -17.46 -11.07 11.52
N VAL A 190 -16.26 -10.53 11.36
CA VAL A 190 -15.85 -9.78 10.17
C VAL A 190 -15.67 -10.75 9.00
N SER A 191 -16.48 -10.58 7.94
CA SER A 191 -16.41 -11.47 6.78
C SER A 191 -15.16 -11.26 5.92
N THR A 192 -14.66 -12.31 5.27
CA THR A 192 -13.56 -12.20 4.29
C THR A 192 -13.93 -11.33 3.09
N ALA A 193 -15.21 -11.31 2.71
CA ALA A 193 -15.74 -10.45 1.65
C ALA A 193 -15.64 -8.95 2.03
N LYS A 194 -15.94 -8.59 3.28
CA LYS A 194 -15.73 -7.24 3.80
C LYS A 194 -14.25 -6.89 3.81
N VAL A 195 -13.39 -7.77 4.32
CA VAL A 195 -11.92 -7.56 4.32
C VAL A 195 -11.39 -7.33 2.91
N HIS A 196 -11.87 -8.12 1.95
CA HIS A 196 -11.52 -7.94 0.54
C HIS A 196 -11.89 -6.52 0.08
N GLY A 197 -13.12 -6.07 0.31
CA GLY A 197 -13.57 -4.71 -0.01
C GLY A 197 -12.72 -3.61 0.67
N LEU A 198 -12.36 -3.79 1.94
CA LEU A 198 -11.52 -2.85 2.69
C LEU A 198 -10.10 -2.75 2.14
N LEU A 199 -9.54 -3.86 1.64
CA LEU A 199 -8.13 -3.96 1.28
C LEU A 199 -7.84 -3.85 -0.21
N MET A 200 -8.80 -4.00 -1.12
CA MET A 200 -8.54 -4.09 -2.56
C MET A 200 -7.59 -3.03 -3.11
N GLU A 201 -7.84 -1.74 -2.81
CA GLU A 201 -6.98 -0.66 -3.29
C GLU A 201 -5.57 -0.71 -2.67
N LYS A 202 -5.49 -1.03 -1.38
CA LYS A 202 -4.21 -1.16 -0.67
C LYS A 202 -3.42 -2.36 -1.19
N TRP A 203 -4.10 -3.45 -1.49
CA TRP A 203 -3.50 -4.67 -2.00
C TRP A 203 -2.90 -4.46 -3.39
N ARG A 204 -3.64 -3.82 -4.29
CA ARG A 204 -3.13 -3.43 -5.62
C ARG A 204 -1.93 -2.51 -5.52
N LEU A 205 -1.98 -1.52 -4.63
CA LEU A 205 -0.84 -0.64 -4.35
C LEU A 205 0.38 -1.42 -3.84
N LEU A 206 0.22 -2.29 -2.84
CA LEU A 206 1.32 -3.11 -2.30
C LEU A 206 1.93 -4.01 -3.37
N ASN A 207 1.09 -4.61 -4.23
CA ASN A 207 1.56 -5.39 -5.37
C ASN A 207 2.42 -4.55 -6.32
N ARG A 208 2.00 -3.31 -6.62
CA ARG A 208 2.81 -2.38 -7.44
C ARG A 208 4.10 -1.92 -6.77
N LEU A 209 4.17 -1.97 -5.44
CA LEU A 209 5.39 -1.67 -4.70
C LEU A 209 6.33 -2.89 -4.58
N GLY A 210 6.04 -4.00 -5.27
CA GLY A 210 6.85 -5.22 -5.21
C GLY A 210 6.81 -5.91 -3.84
N VAL A 211 5.72 -5.72 -3.08
CA VAL A 211 5.57 -6.36 -1.77
C VAL A 211 5.38 -7.86 -1.89
N PHE A 212 4.76 -8.31 -2.97
CA PHE A 212 4.60 -9.71 -3.30
C PHE A 212 5.52 -10.08 -4.45
N GLU A 213 5.95 -11.35 -4.51
CA GLU A 213 6.72 -11.86 -5.64
C GLU A 213 5.86 -11.83 -6.92
N PRO A 214 6.45 -11.56 -8.10
CA PRO A 214 5.75 -11.67 -9.36
C PRO A 214 5.27 -13.11 -9.60
N THR A 215 4.10 -13.26 -10.19
CA THR A 215 3.56 -14.56 -10.61
C THR A 215 3.51 -14.62 -12.13
N GLU A 216 3.87 -15.75 -12.73
CA GLU A 216 3.73 -15.94 -14.19
C GLU A 216 2.26 -15.99 -14.63
N ASP A 217 1.39 -16.43 -13.72
CA ASP A 217 -0.04 -16.46 -13.96
C ASP A 217 -0.63 -15.05 -13.87
N TRP A 218 -1.32 -14.62 -14.94
CA TRP A 218 -2.15 -13.41 -14.94
C TRP A 218 -3.31 -13.44 -13.92
N TYR A 219 -3.65 -14.65 -13.44
CA TYR A 219 -4.55 -14.92 -12.30
C TYR A 219 -3.81 -15.52 -11.09
N GLY A 220 -2.48 -15.43 -11.06
CA GLY A 220 -1.64 -16.06 -10.05
C GLY A 220 -1.97 -15.55 -8.66
N ASN A 221 -2.60 -16.42 -7.87
CA ASN A 221 -2.95 -16.15 -6.48
C ASN A 221 -1.74 -16.34 -5.55
N SER A 222 -0.49 -16.30 -6.05
CA SER A 222 0.65 -16.30 -5.14
C SER A 222 0.86 -14.89 -4.60
N TRP A 223 0.52 -14.75 -3.33
CA TRP A 223 0.74 -13.55 -2.52
C TRP A 223 1.91 -13.77 -1.57
N THR A 224 2.92 -14.48 -2.06
CA THR A 224 4.17 -14.72 -1.34
C THR A 224 4.88 -13.39 -1.12
N PRO A 225 5.12 -12.97 0.14
CA PRO A 225 5.85 -11.75 0.40
C PRO A 225 7.29 -11.86 -0.09
N SER A 226 7.73 -10.86 -0.87
CA SER A 226 9.13 -10.75 -1.24
C SER A 226 9.97 -10.35 -0.02
N VAL A 227 11.30 -10.55 -0.11
CA VAL A 227 12.23 -10.05 0.93
C VAL A 227 12.07 -8.53 1.12
N GLY A 228 11.89 -7.80 0.01
CA GLY A 228 11.63 -6.36 0.01
C GLY A 228 10.27 -6.02 0.62
N GLY A 229 9.24 -6.81 0.32
CA GLY A 229 7.89 -6.65 0.86
C GLY A 229 7.82 -6.81 2.36
N ALA A 230 8.44 -7.86 2.91
CA ALA A 230 8.52 -8.04 4.36
C ALA A 230 9.31 -6.90 5.04
N ALA A 231 10.38 -6.40 4.40
CA ALA A 231 11.10 -5.22 4.87
C ALA A 231 10.23 -3.95 4.84
N PHE A 232 9.45 -3.74 3.77
CA PHE A 232 8.53 -2.62 3.65
C PHE A 232 7.41 -2.68 4.68
N ALA A 233 6.85 -3.87 4.91
CA ALA A 233 5.83 -4.10 5.92
C ALA A 233 6.35 -3.80 7.34
N ARG A 234 7.54 -4.29 7.69
CA ARG A 234 8.19 -3.93 8.97
C ARG A 234 8.41 -2.42 9.09
N ALA A 235 8.95 -1.78 8.05
CA ALA A 235 9.14 -0.32 8.02
C ALA A 235 7.84 0.47 8.20
N ALA A 236 6.74 -0.02 7.61
CA ALA A 236 5.42 0.60 7.72
C ALA A 236 4.82 0.51 9.13
N LEU A 237 5.27 -0.45 9.92
CA LEU A 237 4.80 -0.71 11.28
C LEU A 237 5.71 -0.07 12.35
N GLN A 238 7.00 0.16 12.04
CA GLN A 238 7.97 0.75 12.96
C GLN A 238 7.66 2.19 13.40
N THR A 239 7.03 3.01 12.56
CA THR A 239 6.86 4.44 12.85
C THR A 239 5.45 4.89 12.50
N GLU A 240 4.78 5.59 13.42
CA GLU A 240 3.68 6.46 13.02
C GLU A 240 4.23 7.57 12.12
N ALA A 241 3.64 7.76 10.94
CA ALA A 241 3.86 9.00 10.22
C ALA A 241 3.33 10.14 11.10
N SER A 242 4.23 10.97 11.64
CA SER A 242 3.84 12.23 12.28
C SER A 242 2.84 12.94 11.38
N ALA A 243 1.71 13.36 11.96
CA ALA A 243 0.79 14.25 11.29
C ALA A 243 1.57 15.55 11.02
N ALA A 244 2.11 15.68 9.81
CA ALA A 244 2.69 16.93 9.38
C ALA A 244 1.51 17.88 9.12
N SER A 245 1.41 18.86 10.01
CA SER A 245 0.60 20.07 9.93
C SER A 245 0.79 20.80 8.59
#